data_AF-A0A2D6VH39-F1
#
_entry.id   AF-A0A2D6VH39-F1
#
_cell.length_a   1.000
_cell.length_b   1.000
_cell.length_c   1.000
_cell.angle_alpha   90.00
_cell.angle_beta   90.00
_cell.angle_gamma   90.00
#
_symmetry.space_group_name_H-M   'P 1'
#
loop_
_entity.id
_entity.type
_entity.pdbx_description
1 polymer ?
#
loop_
_entity_poly.entity_id
_entity_poly.type
_entity_poly.pdbx_seq_one_letter_code
_entity_poly.pdbx_strand_id
1 'polypeptide(L)' 'MDLKLIEDWINENNFSRICEKAESGDRHYAIFINKFMTELNALHFHLHNRSHDKKIQNQINKLEQILYKFRPKKKISRP' A
#
# COMPACT_ATOMS: atom_id res chain seq x y z
N MET A 1 -8.27 -3.52 -12.39
CA MET A 1 -7.04 -2.71 -12.25
C MET A 1 -5.93 -3.65 -11.80
N ASP A 2 -4.70 -3.37 -12.21
CA ASP A 2 -3.63 -4.35 -12.48
C ASP A 2 -2.61 -4.41 -11.33
N LEU A 3 -2.11 -5.61 -11.01
CA LEU A 3 -1.07 -5.87 -10.01
C LEU A 3 0.16 -4.98 -10.22
N LYS A 4 0.41 -4.66 -11.49
CA LYS A 4 1.46 -3.75 -11.95
C LYS A 4 1.44 -2.38 -11.27
N LEU A 5 0.27 -1.82 -10.97
CA LEU A 5 0.18 -0.52 -10.30
C LEU A 5 0.67 -0.58 -8.85
N ILE A 6 0.45 -1.71 -8.17
CA ILE A 6 0.94 -1.95 -6.81
C ILE A 6 2.46 -2.16 -6.84
N GLU A 7 2.96 -2.93 -7.82
CA GLU A 7 4.40 -3.15 -8.02
C GLU A 7 5.13 -1.85 -8.34
N ASP A 8 4.64 -1.07 -9.30
CA ASP A 8 5.22 0.23 -9.67
C ASP A 8 5.28 1.15 -8.45
N TRP A 9 4.22 1.19 -7.64
CA TRP A 9 4.17 2.02 -6.44
C TRP A 9 5.16 1.58 -5.34
N ILE A 10 5.34 0.28 -5.14
CA ILE A 10 6.33 -0.26 -4.19
C ILE A 10 7.76 0.04 -4.68
N ASN A 11 7.98 -0.04 -6.00
CA ASN A 11 9.27 0.19 -6.62
C ASN A 11 9.64 1.69 -6.72
N GLU A 12 8.69 2.61 -6.53
CA GLU A 12 8.99 4.02 -6.38
C GLU A 12 9.73 4.30 -5.06
N ASN A 13 10.71 5.22 -5.10
CA ASN A 13 11.40 5.78 -3.92
C ASN A 13 10.44 6.34 -2.84
N ASN A 14 9.15 6.47 -3.14
CA ASN A 14 8.11 6.84 -2.20
C ASN A 14 7.87 5.78 -1.12
N PHE A 15 7.96 4.48 -1.43
CA PHE A 15 7.67 3.43 -0.45
C PHE A 15 8.72 3.38 0.66
N SER A 16 10.01 3.36 0.30
CA SER A 16 11.11 3.39 1.27
C SER A 16 11.00 4.60 2.21
N ARG A 17 10.71 5.79 1.67
CA ARG A 17 10.51 7.02 2.45
C ARG A 17 9.30 6.96 3.40
N ILE A 18 8.25 6.23 3.02
CA ILE A 18 7.07 6.02 3.87
C ILE A 18 7.44 5.09 5.03
N CYS A 19 8.21 4.03 4.77
CA CYS A 19 8.72 3.13 5.80
C CYS A 19 9.62 3.89 6.80
N GLU A 20 10.57 4.69 6.32
CA GLU A 20 11.44 5.50 7.18
C GLU A 20 10.63 6.43 8.11
N LYS A 21 9.58 7.07 7.58
CA LYS A 21 8.70 7.92 8.41
C LYS A 21 7.89 7.14 9.42
N ALA A 22 7.44 5.94 9.06
CA ALA A 22 6.76 5.05 10.00
C ALA A 22 7.71 4.63 11.13
N GLU A 23 8.94 4.24 10.79
CA GLU A 23 10.00 3.84 11.73
C GLU A 23 10.46 5.00 12.62
N SER A 24 10.47 6.23 12.11
CA SER A 24 10.74 7.43 12.91
C SER A 24 9.61 7.82 13.86
N GLY A 25 8.52 7.05 13.91
CA GLY A 25 7.40 7.25 14.84
C GLY A 25 6.26 8.12 14.29
N ASP A 26 6.21 8.44 12.99
CA ASP A 26 5.04 9.12 12.42
C ASP A 26 3.85 8.14 12.35
N ARG A 27 2.93 8.31 13.30
CA ARG A 27 1.74 7.48 13.44
C ARG A 27 0.89 7.39 12.17
N HIS A 28 0.84 8.43 11.35
CA HIS A 28 0.08 8.40 10.10
C HIS A 28 0.66 7.40 9.10
N TYR A 29 2.00 7.41 8.95
CA TYR A 29 2.72 6.51 8.06
C TYR A 29 2.74 5.09 8.61
N ALA A 30 2.90 4.92 9.94
CA ALA A 30 2.82 3.60 10.58
C ALA A 30 1.45 2.92 10.41
N ILE A 31 0.35 3.67 10.61
CA ILE A 31 -1.01 3.13 10.37
C ILE A 31 -1.19 2.72 8.91
N PHE A 32 -0.68 3.53 7.98
CA PHE A 32 -0.74 3.22 6.57
C PHE A 32 0.02 1.93 6.23
N ILE A 33 1.30 1.84 6.61
CA ILE A 33 2.15 0.67 6.34
C ILE A 33 1.52 -0.60 6.92
N ASN A 34 1.04 -0.56 8.17
CA ASN A 34 0.43 -1.73 8.79
C ASN A 34 -0.80 -2.22 8.01
N LYS A 35 -1.68 -1.30 7.58
CA LYS A 35 -2.86 -1.66 6.78
C LYS A 35 -2.47 -2.19 5.40
N PHE A 36 -1.53 -1.53 4.73
CA PHE A 36 -1.06 -1.93 3.42
C PHE A 36 -0.41 -3.33 3.45
N MET A 37 0.52 -3.57 4.37
CA MET A 37 1.20 -4.86 4.52
C MET A 37 0.24 -5.98 4.91
N THR A 38 -0.79 -5.69 5.72
CA THR A 38 -1.82 -6.69 6.07
C THR A 38 -2.58 -7.17 4.83
N GLU A 39 -3.05 -6.25 4.00
CA GLU A 39 -3.79 -6.61 2.78
C GLU A 39 -2.85 -7.22 1.71
N LEU A 40 -1.59 -6.81 1.65
CA LEU A 40 -0.58 -7.39 0.76
C LEU A 40 -0.29 -8.85 1.13
N ASN A 41 -0.15 -9.13 2.42
CA ASN A 41 0.01 -10.51 2.92
C ASN A 41 -1.23 -11.36 2.62
N ALA A 42 -2.43 -10.79 2.71
CA ALA A 42 -3.66 -11.49 2.33
C ALA A 42 -3.71 -11.79 0.83
N LEU A 43 -3.27 -10.85 -0.02
CA LEU A 43 -3.13 -11.08 -1.46
C LEU A 43 -2.12 -12.20 -1.74
N HIS A 44 -0.94 -12.15 -1.12
CA HIS A 44 0.09 -13.19 -1.25
C HIS A 44 -0.46 -14.58 -0.87
N PHE A 45 -1.19 -14.67 0.25
CA PHE A 45 -1.86 -15.91 0.65
C PHE A 45 -2.85 -16.43 -0.41
N HIS A 46 -3.66 -15.55 -1.01
CA HIS A 46 -4.61 -15.97 -2.04
C HIS A 46 -3.95 -16.42 -3.33
N LEU A 47 -2.88 -15.74 -3.75
CA LEU A 47 -2.09 -16.11 -4.93
C LEU A 47 -1.41 -17.48 -4.72
N HIS A 48 -0.78 -17.69 -3.57
CA HIS A 48 -0.09 -18.94 -3.26
C HIS A 48 -1.05 -20.14 -3.19
N ASN A 49 -2.24 -19.95 -2.62
CA ASN A 49 -3.23 -21.02 -2.44
C ASN A 49 -4.19 -21.19 -3.62
N ARG A 50 -3.93 -20.55 -4.77
CA ARG A 50 -4.83 -20.59 -5.95
C ARG A 50 -6.30 -20.32 -5.58
N SER A 51 -6.51 -19.33 -4.70
CA SER A 51 -7.86 -18.90 -4.33
C SER A 51 -8.61 -18.39 -5.56
N HIS A 52 -9.96 -18.43 -5.52
CA HIS A 52 -10.79 -17.91 -6.60
C HIS A 52 -10.41 -16.48 -7.01
N ASP A 53 -10.41 -16.21 -8.31
CA ASP A 53 -10.07 -14.90 -8.91
C ASP A 53 -10.81 -13.72 -8.27
N LYS A 54 -12.08 -13.92 -7.86
CA LYS A 54 -12.87 -12.90 -7.13
C LYS A 54 -12.22 -12.47 -5.81
N LYS A 55 -11.59 -13.38 -5.07
CA LYS A 55 -10.90 -13.06 -3.80
C LYS A 55 -9.62 -12.28 -4.06
N ILE A 56 -8.86 -12.70 -5.08
CA ILE A 56 -7.65 -12.00 -5.52
C ILE A 56 -8.00 -10.56 -5.93
N GLN A 57 -9.00 -10.39 -6.80
CA GLN A 57 -9.45 -9.07 -7.23
C GLN A 57 -9.96 -8.20 -6.08
N ASN A 58 -10.67 -8.79 -5.11
CA ASN A 58 -11.10 -8.05 -3.93
C ASN A 58 -9.92 -7.51 -3.10
N GLN A 59 -8.84 -8.28 -2.93
CA GLN A 59 -7.67 -7.76 -2.21
C GLN A 59 -6.92 -6.69 -3.01
N ILE A 60 -6.79 -6.85 -4.32
CA ILE A 60 -6.21 -5.82 -5.21
C ILE A 60 -6.99 -4.51 -5.04
N ASN A 61 -8.32 -4.56 -5.13
CA ASN A 61 -9.17 -3.37 -4.97
C ASN A 61 -9.01 -2.69 -3.60
N LYS A 62 -8.79 -3.45 -2.51
CA LYS A 62 -8.53 -2.86 -1.20
C LYS A 62 -7.17 -2.18 -1.11
N LEU A 63 -6.13 -2.81 -1.65
CA LEU A 63 -4.78 -2.22 -1.72
C LEU A 63 -4.83 -0.88 -2.46
N GLU A 64 -5.54 -0.83 -3.58
CA GLU A 64 -5.76 0.40 -4.35
C GLU A 64 -6.48 1.48 -3.54
N GLN A 65 -7.52 1.12 -2.79
CA GLN A 65 -8.22 2.07 -1.93
C GLN A 65 -7.32 2.61 -0.81
N ILE A 66 -6.45 1.77 -0.25
CA ILE A 66 -5.47 2.19 0.77
C ILE A 66 -4.50 3.19 0.16
N LEU A 67 -3.97 2.89 -1.03
CA LEU A 67 -3.08 3.80 -1.77
C LEU A 67 -3.75 5.13 -2.10
N TYR A 68 -4.97 5.10 -2.63
CA TYR A 68 -5.72 6.31 -2.99
C TYR A 68 -6.04 7.20 -1.78
N LYS A 69 -6.40 6.59 -0.64
CA LYS A 69 -6.68 7.32 0.60
C LYS A 69 -5.41 7.87 1.24
N PHE A 70 -4.27 7.25 0.98
CA PHE A 70 -2.98 7.74 1.44
C PHE A 70 -2.52 8.91 0.55
N ARG A 71 -3.00 10.11 0.88
CA ARG A 71 -2.39 11.34 0.38
C ARG A 71 -1.27 11.73 1.33
N PRO A 72 0.02 11.54 0.97
CA PRO A 72 1.08 12.19 1.72
C PRO A 72 0.76 13.69 1.71
N LYS A 73 0.63 14.31 2.88
CA LYS A 73 0.47 15.77 2.96
C LYS A 73 1.62 16.39 2.17
N LYS A 74 1.35 16.89 0.95
CA LYS A 74 2.27 17.80 0.27
C LYS A 74 2.49 18.92 1.27
N LYS A 75 3.72 19.06 1.79
CA LYS A 75 4.13 20.31 2.42
C LYS A 75 3.92 21.35 1.32
N ILE A 76 2.87 22.16 1.47
CA ILE A 76 2.71 23.38 0.70
C ILE A 76 3.91 24.22 1.15
N SER A 77 4.98 24.21 0.37
CA SER A 77 6.00 25.25 0.42
C SER A 77 5.26 26.54 0.06
N ARG A 78 4.91 27.32 1.09
CA ARG A 78 4.45 28.69 0.87
C ARG A 78 5.66 29.49 0.35
N PRO A 79 5.49 30.31 -0.70
CA PRO A 79 6.48 31.31 -1.08
C PRO A 79 6.68 32.33 0.05
#